data_AF-A0ABD5WEW8-F1
#
_entry.id   AF-A0ABD5WEW8-F1
#
_cell.length_a   1.000
_cell.length_b   1.000
_cell.length_c   1.000
_cell.angle_alpha   90.00
_cell.angle_beta   90.00
_cell.angle_gamma   90.00
#
_symmetry.space_group_name_H-M   'P 1'
#
loop_
_entity.id
_entity.type
_entity.pdbx_description
1 polymer ?
#
loop_
_entity_poly.entity_id
_entity_poly.type
_entity_poly.pdbx_seq_one_letter_code
_entity_poly.pdbx_strand_id
1 'polypeptide(L)'
;MATSVKMDEETKSRLERLQAEIRLKTGKQVTQQEILERLVNDAAESKAEVIDSFRDSQVPVDDDAHEAFHDGTVASGQKTTEDDIDDIIYG
;
A
#
# COMPACT_ATOMS: atom_id res chain seq x y z
N MET A 1 8.47 -21.82 16.62
CA MET A 1 9.84 -21.29 16.63
C MET A 1 9.73 -19.78 16.77
N ALA A 2 10.43 -19.15 17.72
CA ALA A 2 10.45 -17.70 17.83
C ALA A 2 11.49 -17.15 16.85
N THR A 3 11.05 -16.46 15.81
CA THR A 3 11.91 -15.76 14.85
C THR A 3 12.29 -14.41 15.43
N SER A 4 13.60 -14.11 15.56
CA SER A 4 14.04 -12.76 15.91
C SER A 4 14.06 -11.88 14.66
N VAL A 5 13.39 -10.73 14.73
CA VAL A 5 13.40 -9.73 13.67
C VAL A 5 14.45 -8.68 14.05
N LYS A 6 15.40 -8.43 13.15
CA LYS A 6 16.36 -7.33 13.32
C LYS A 6 15.70 -6.03 12.88
N MET A 7 15.83 -5.00 13.69
CA MET A 7 15.24 -3.69 13.46
C MET A 7 16.31 -2.64 13.76
N ASP A 8 16.34 -1.57 12.98
CA ASP A 8 17.16 -0.40 13.28
C ASP A 8 16.55 0.39 14.46
N GLU A 9 17.35 1.28 15.04
CA GLU A 9 16.96 2.07 16.20
C GLU A 9 15.79 3.04 15.91
N GLU A 10 15.66 3.53 14.68
CA GLU A 10 14.56 4.41 14.30
C GLU A 10 13.23 3.65 14.29
N THR A 11 13.21 2.50 13.62
CA THR A 11 12.01 1.64 13.56
C THR A 11 11.62 1.17 14.97
N LYS A 12 12.59 0.82 15.81
CA LYS A 12 12.34 0.48 17.21
C LYS A 12 11.73 1.64 17.99
N SER A 13 12.27 2.86 17.85
CA SER A 13 11.74 4.06 18.50
C SER A 13 10.29 4.36 18.09
N ARG A 14 9.96 4.17 16.80
CA ARG A 14 8.58 4.31 16.29
C ARG A 14 7.63 3.31 16.94
N LEU A 15 8.04 2.04 17.11
CA LEU A 15 7.24 1.03 17.80
C LEU A 15 7.01 1.36 19.27
N GLU A 16 8.03 1.84 19.99
CA GLU A 16 7.89 2.25 21.40
C GLU A 16 6.92 3.42 21.56
N ARG A 17 6.98 4.39 20.63
CA ARG A 17 6.03 5.51 20.61
C ARG A 17 4.60 5.03 20.40
N LEU A 18 4.39 4.12 19.46
CA LEU A 18 3.07 3.53 19.17
C LEU A 18 2.54 2.75 20.38
N GLN A 19 3.39 1.99 21.06
CA GLN A 19 3.03 1.27 22.29
C GLN A 19 2.58 2.24 23.40
N ALA A 20 3.30 3.34 23.61
CA ALA A 20 2.94 4.36 24.58
C ALA A 20 1.60 5.02 24.23
N GLU A 21 1.37 5.32 22.95
CA GLU A 21 0.11 5.91 22.49
C GLU A 21 -1.08 4.97 22.67
N ILE A 22 -0.93 3.68 22.36
CA ILE A 22 -1.95 2.65 22.60
C ILE A 22 -2.28 2.59 24.10
N ARG A 23 -1.26 2.60 24.97
CA ARG A 23 -1.47 2.59 26.41
C ARG A 23 -2.20 3.84 26.89
N LEU A 24 -1.86 5.01 26.38
CA LEU A 24 -2.51 6.27 26.74
C LEU A 24 -3.98 6.32 26.29
N LYS A 25 -4.28 5.87 25.07
CA LYS A 25 -5.64 5.94 24.50
C LYS A 25 -6.57 4.82 24.98
N THR A 26 -6.03 3.62 25.22
CA THR A 26 -6.84 2.42 25.51
C THR A 26 -6.69 1.90 26.94
N GLY A 27 -5.68 2.37 27.68
CA GLY A 27 -5.33 1.87 29.01
C GLY A 27 -4.67 0.48 28.99
N LYS A 28 -4.55 -0.18 27.83
CA LYS A 28 -3.98 -1.53 27.73
C LYS A 28 -2.47 -1.48 27.53
N GLN A 29 -1.76 -2.33 28.26
CA GLN A 29 -0.36 -2.63 27.94
C GLN A 29 -0.35 -3.70 26.85
N VAL A 30 0.33 -3.39 25.75
CA VAL A 30 0.57 -4.29 24.62
C VAL A 30 2.07 -4.46 24.45
N THR A 31 2.53 -5.60 23.95
CA THR A 31 3.93 -5.87 23.62
C THR A 31 4.25 -5.43 22.19
N GLN A 32 5.55 -5.23 21.89
CA GLN A 32 5.99 -4.96 20.52
C GLN A 32 5.64 -6.11 19.57
N GLN A 33 5.68 -7.35 20.05
CA GLN A 33 5.28 -8.53 19.28
C GLN A 33 3.81 -8.47 18.88
N GLU A 34 2.90 -8.14 19.80
CA GLU A 34 1.46 -8.03 19.50
C GLU A 34 1.16 -6.93 18.49
N ILE A 35 1.89 -5.80 18.56
CA ILE A 35 1.77 -4.72 17.57
C ILE A 35 2.22 -5.22 16.20
N LEU A 36 3.39 -5.86 16.12
CA LEU A 36 3.92 -6.39 14.87
C LEU A 36 3.02 -7.47 14.28
N GLU A 37 2.52 -8.41 15.09
CA GLU A 37 1.60 -9.45 14.64
C GLU A 37 0.34 -8.86 14.03
N ARG A 38 -0.23 -7.83 14.65
CA ARG A 38 -1.39 -7.14 14.11
C ARG A 38 -1.11 -6.42 12.80
N LEU A 39 0.00 -5.68 12.71
CA LEU A 39 0.40 -5.01 11.48
C LEU A 39 0.67 -6.00 10.34
N VAL A 40 1.28 -7.15 10.63
CA VAL A 40 1.53 -8.20 9.63
C VAL A 40 0.22 -8.82 9.16
N ASN A 41 -0.73 -9.07 10.05
CA ASN A 41 -2.04 -9.60 9.68
C ASN A 41 -2.82 -8.60 8.81
N ASP A 42 -2.86 -7.33 9.20
CA ASP A 42 -3.50 -6.26 8.42
C ASP A 42 -2.84 -6.11 7.04
N ALA A 43 -1.50 -6.17 6.98
CA ALA A 43 -0.73 -6.15 5.74
C ALA A 43 -0.94 -7.41 4.87
N ALA A 44 -1.19 -8.57 5.48
CA ALA A 44 -1.48 -9.81 4.77
C ALA A 44 -2.84 -9.78 4.06
N GLU A 45 -3.81 -9.01 4.59
CA GLU A 45 -5.08 -8.74 3.91
C GLU A 45 -4.88 -7.90 2.64
N SER A 46 -3.94 -6.94 2.66
CA SER A 46 -3.51 -6.14 1.49
C SER A 46 -2.22 -6.64 0.85
N LYS A 47 -2.10 -7.96 0.65
CA LYS A 47 -0.86 -8.61 0.16
C LYS A 47 -0.29 -8.00 -1.12
N ALA A 48 -1.15 -7.59 -2.06
CA ALA A 48 -0.72 -7.02 -3.34
C ALA A 48 0.04 -5.70 -3.14
N GLU A 49 -0.50 -4.77 -2.34
CA GLU A 49 0.12 -3.48 -2.04
C GLU A 49 1.46 -3.64 -1.33
N VAL A 50 1.55 -4.59 -0.41
CA VAL A 50 2.80 -4.90 0.29
C VAL A 50 3.85 -5.39 -0.70
N ILE A 51 3.50 -6.33 -1.59
CA ILE A 51 4.42 -6.81 -2.63
C ILE A 51 4.85 -5.66 -3.54
N ASP A 52 3.91 -4.81 -3.95
CA ASP A 52 4.19 -3.67 -4.81
C ASP A 52 5.12 -2.64 -4.16
N SER A 53 5.04 -2.44 -2.84
CA SER A 53 5.93 -1.53 -2.11
C SER A 53 7.42 -1.93 -2.14
N PHE A 54 7.72 -3.20 -2.43
CA PHE A 54 9.10 -3.69 -2.59
C PHE A 54 9.57 -3.69 -4.05
N ARG A 55 8.75 -3.27 -5.01
CA ARG A 55 9.14 -3.18 -6.42
C ARG A 55 9.88 -1.87 -6.66
N ASP A 56 11.12 -1.96 -7.16
CA ASP A 56 11.96 -0.79 -7.48
C ASP A 56 11.41 0.04 -8.65
N SER A 57 10.51 -0.51 -9.47
CA SER A 57 9.89 0.15 -10.61
C SER A 57 8.45 -0.35 -10.85
N GLN A 58 7.65 0.48 -11.53
CA GLN A 58 6.36 0.04 -12.06
C GLN A 58 6.60 -1.14 -12.99
N VAL A 59 6.08 -2.31 -12.61
CA VAL A 59 6.09 -3.49 -13.47
C VAL A 59 5.17 -3.19 -14.65
N PRO A 60 5.67 -3.22 -15.91
CA PRO A 60 4.81 -3.08 -17.06
C PRO A 60 3.71 -4.13 -17.00
N VAL A 61 2.50 -3.72 -17.34
CA VAL A 61 1.39 -4.67 -17.48
C VAL A 61 1.80 -5.67 -18.57
N ASP A 62 1.68 -6.98 -18.30
CA ASP A 62 1.93 -7.99 -19.33
C ASP A 62 0.98 -7.77 -20.53
N ASP A 63 1.46 -8.05 -21.75
CA ASP A 63 0.75 -7.75 -23.00
C ASP A 63 -0.67 -8.33 -23.02
N ASP A 64 -0.85 -9.56 -22.50
CA ASP A 64 -2.16 -10.22 -22.41
C ASP A 64 -3.16 -9.45 -21.51
N ALA A 65 -2.66 -8.91 -20.39
CA ALA A 65 -3.48 -8.12 -19.46
C ALA A 65 -3.76 -6.72 -20.01
N HIS A 66 -2.82 -6.15 -20.77
CA HIS A 66 -3.03 -4.91 -21.50
C HIS A 66 -4.11 -5.07 -22.58
N GLU A 67 -4.06 -6.14 -23.37
CA GLU A 67 -5.10 -6.44 -24.38
C GLU A 67 -6.47 -6.69 -23.73
N ALA A 68 -6.52 -7.46 -22.64
CA ALA A 68 -7.74 -7.69 -21.88
C ALA A 68 -8.35 -6.40 -21.28
N PHE A 69 -7.51 -5.44 -20.87
CA PHE A 69 -7.98 -4.14 -20.39
C PHE A 69 -8.66 -3.33 -21.50
N HIS A 70 -8.14 -3.43 -22.73
CA HIS A 70 -8.74 -2.75 -23.89
C HIS A 70 -9.92 -3.53 -24.50
N ASP A 71 -10.14 -4.79 -24.12
CA ASP A 71 -11.25 -5.58 -24.63
C ASP A 71 -12.61 -4.97 -24.24
N GLY A 72 -13.49 -4.83 -25.23
CA GLY A 72 -14.78 -4.16 -25.07
C GLY A 72 -14.73 -2.62 -25.10
N THR A 73 -13.56 -2.01 -25.23
CA THR A 73 -13.43 -0.55 -25.43
C THR A 73 -13.78 -0.21 -26.89
N VAL A 74 -14.52 0.87 -27.09
CA VAL A 74 -14.87 1.37 -28.43
C VAL A 74 -14.22 2.72 -28.67
N ALA A 75 -13.55 2.87 -29.82
CA ALA A 75 -13.03 4.15 -30.25
C ALA A 75 -14.23 5.06 -30.62
N SER A 76 -14.45 6.11 -29.83
CA SER A 76 -15.54 7.08 -30.05
C SER A 76 -15.39 7.91 -31.33
N GLY A 77 -14.23 7.83 -32.00
CA GLY A 77 -13.90 8.60 -33.19
C GLY A 77 -13.55 10.07 -32.91
N GLN A 78 -13.65 10.52 -31.66
CA GLN A 78 -13.17 11.83 -31.24
C GLN A 78 -11.76 11.70 -30.68
N LYS A 79 -10.88 12.59 -31.12
CA LYS A 79 -9.57 12.75 -30.51
C LYS A 79 -9.71 13.70 -29.33
N THR A 80 -9.42 13.21 -28.15
CA THR A 80 -9.39 13.99 -26.91
C THR A 80 -7.94 14.20 -26.49
N THR A 81 -7.54 15.43 -26.21
CA THR A 81 -6.23 15.77 -25.64
C THR A 81 -6.32 15.94 -24.12
N GLU A 82 -5.18 16.12 -23.46
CA GLU A 82 -5.12 16.45 -22.03
C GLU A 82 -5.79 17.80 -21.75
N ASP A 83 -5.53 18.82 -22.58
CA ASP A 83 -6.17 20.13 -22.48
C ASP A 83 -7.71 20.04 -22.54
N ASP A 84 -8.26 19.22 -23.44
CA ASP A 84 -9.72 19.01 -23.55
C ASP A 84 -10.32 18.40 -22.27
N ILE A 85 -9.55 17.58 -21.54
CA ILE A 85 -9.97 16.94 -20.29
C ILE A 85 -9.87 17.94 -19.13
N ASP A 86 -8.78 18.69 -19.08
CA ASP A 86 -8.52 19.67 -18.03
C ASP A 86 -9.55 20.80 -18.05
N ASP A 87 -9.97 21.28 -19.23
CA ASP A 87 -11.06 22.25 -19.38
C ASP A 87 -12.40 21.73 -18.82
N ILE A 88 -12.62 20.41 -18.80
CA ILE A 88 -13.85 19.79 -18.26
C ILE A 88 -13.73 19.52 -16.76
N ILE A 89 -12.58 19.04 -16.30
CA ILE A 89 -12.38 18.58 -14.91
C ILE A 89 -11.95 19.73 -13.99
N TYR A 90 -11.12 20.65 -14.50
CA TYR A 90 -10.50 21.72 -13.71
C TYR A 90 -10.99 23.13 -14.08
N GLY A 91 -11.43 23.34 -15.33
CA GLY A 91 -12.17 24.54 -15.76
C GLY A 91 -11.33 25.71 -16.25
#